data_AF-A0A3R6DZQ6-F1
#
_entry.id   AF-A0A3R6DZQ6-F1
#
_cell.length_a   1.000
_cell.length_b   1.000
_cell.length_c   1.000
_cell.angle_alpha   90.00
_cell.angle_beta   90.00
_cell.angle_gamma   90.00
#
_symmetry.space_group_name_H-M   'P 1'
#
loop_
_entity.id
_entity.type
_entity.pdbx_description
1 polymer ?
#
loop_
_entity_poly.entity_id
_entity_poly.type
_entity_poly.pdbx_seq_one_letter_code
_entity_poly.pdbx_strand_id
1 'polypeptide(L)'
;MTKLKFGEKELQIKFGYEATVKSGIIKKVAKLDQMEDIEAVDEILLFLPELILVGAQKFHKEELGYNPDNEGEKEQQLGKVYAMLDDYFDGEDADVQVLYNALLAELLENGFLSKLLKAEQKEAEKKTPRKK
;
A
#
# COMPACT_ATOMS: atom_id res chain seq x y z
N MET A 1 -11.82 -0.82 1.38
CA MET A 1 -11.48 0.41 2.09
C MET A 1 -11.10 -0.02 3.48
N THR A 2 -9.86 0.25 3.85
CA THR A 2 -9.30 -0.10 5.15
C THR A 2 -9.18 1.17 5.97
N LYS A 3 -9.58 1.11 7.24
CA LYS A 3 -9.37 2.20 8.19
C LYS A 3 -8.16 1.86 9.04
N LEU A 4 -7.20 2.77 9.10
CA LEU A 4 -5.97 2.63 9.89
C LEU A 4 -5.92 3.75 10.91
N LYS A 5 -5.55 3.42 12.14
CA LYS A 5 -5.41 4.39 13.23
C LYS A 5 -3.93 4.66 13.47
N PHE A 6 -3.54 5.92 13.47
CA PHE A 6 -2.18 6.41 13.73
C PHE A 6 -2.28 7.38 14.91
N GLY A 7 -1.97 6.91 16.12
CA GLY A 7 -2.20 7.67 17.35
C GLY A 7 -3.67 8.08 17.51
N GLU A 8 -3.94 9.38 17.54
CA GLU A 8 -5.30 9.94 17.64
C GLU A 8 -6.00 10.11 16.27
N LYS A 9 -5.28 9.95 15.15
CA LYS A 9 -5.81 10.13 13.80
C LYS A 9 -6.31 8.80 13.20
N GLU A 10 -7.44 8.85 12.49
CA GLU A 10 -7.94 7.74 11.66
C GLU A 10 -7.79 8.08 10.17
N LEU A 11 -7.07 7.26 9.41
CA LEU A 11 -6.95 7.35 7.96
C LEU A 11 -7.77 6.27 7.27
N GLN A 12 -8.65 6.71 6.38
CA GLN A 12 -9.28 5.85 5.38
C GLN A 12 -8.36 5.63 4.17
N ILE A 13 -7.93 4.39 3.97
CA ILE A 13 -7.09 3.98 2.86
C ILE A 13 -7.93 3.30 1.78
N LYS A 14 -7.74 3.75 0.53
CA LYS A 14 -8.28 3.10 -0.66
C LYS A 14 -7.46 3.46 -1.90
N PHE A 15 -6.80 2.46 -2.47
CA PHE A 15 -5.97 2.61 -3.65
C PHE A 15 -6.77 3.03 -4.89
N GLY A 16 -6.48 4.24 -5.38
CA GLY A 16 -7.03 4.78 -6.62
C GLY A 16 -6.19 4.41 -7.85
N TYR A 17 -6.83 4.23 -9.00
CA TYR A 17 -6.16 3.78 -10.23
C TYR A 17 -4.94 4.62 -10.61
N GLU A 18 -5.10 5.95 -10.75
CA GLU A 18 -4.02 6.83 -11.17
C GLU A 18 -2.83 6.80 -10.20
N ALA A 19 -3.09 7.01 -8.92
CA ALA A 19 -2.05 7.05 -7.89
C ALA A 19 -1.29 5.71 -7.81
N THR A 20 -1.98 4.59 -7.87
CA THR A 20 -1.37 3.25 -7.82
C THR A 20 -0.53 2.94 -9.06
N VAL A 21 -0.98 3.33 -10.26
CA VAL A 21 -0.23 3.06 -11.50
C VAL A 21 0.99 3.98 -11.61
N LYS A 22 0.82 5.29 -11.36
CA LYS A 22 1.91 6.27 -11.51
C LYS A 22 3.00 6.13 -10.45
N SER A 23 2.65 5.69 -9.25
CA SER A 23 3.64 5.47 -8.17
C SER A 23 4.49 4.20 -8.34
N GLY A 24 4.05 3.26 -9.18
CA GLY A 24 4.77 2.00 -9.39
C GLY A 24 4.75 1.04 -8.20
N ILE A 25 3.89 1.27 -7.20
CA ILE A 25 3.85 0.48 -5.95
C ILE A 25 3.61 -1.02 -6.16
N ILE A 26 2.90 -1.40 -7.22
CA ILE A 26 2.63 -2.82 -7.54
C ILE A 26 3.93 -3.59 -7.77
N LYS A 27 4.89 -2.97 -8.48
CA LYS A 27 6.19 -3.59 -8.76
C LYS A 27 7.02 -3.74 -7.49
N LYS A 28 6.93 -2.75 -6.59
CA LYS A 28 7.62 -2.77 -5.29
C LYS A 28 7.08 -3.87 -4.38
N VAL A 29 5.75 -3.99 -4.29
CA VAL A 29 5.10 -5.10 -3.56
C VAL A 29 5.53 -6.46 -4.11
N ALA A 30 5.52 -6.64 -5.44
CA ALA A 30 5.94 -7.90 -6.06
C ALA A 30 7.42 -8.24 -5.81
N LYS A 31 8.29 -7.22 -5.68
CA LYS A 31 9.70 -7.40 -5.32
C LYS A 31 9.85 -7.82 -3.85
N LEU A 32 9.09 -7.20 -2.94
CA LEU A 32 9.12 -7.51 -1.51
C LEU A 32 8.60 -8.91 -1.20
N ASP A 33 7.59 -9.38 -1.94
CA ASP A 33 7.05 -10.75 -1.83
C ASP A 33 8.09 -11.85 -2.15
N GLN A 34 9.20 -11.49 -2.79
CA GLN A 34 10.30 -12.40 -3.13
C GLN A 34 11.46 -12.36 -2.12
N MET A 35 11.39 -11.51 -1.10
CA MET A 35 12.44 -11.34 -0.08
C MET A 35 12.10 -12.11 1.20
N GLU A 36 13.11 -12.59 1.91
CA GLU A 36 12.96 -13.32 3.17
C GLU A 36 13.59 -12.56 4.37
N ASP A 37 13.07 -12.84 5.56
CA ASP A 37 13.58 -12.42 6.88
C ASP A 37 13.76 -10.91 7.07
N ILE A 38 14.97 -10.46 7.41
CA ILE A 38 15.27 -9.14 7.95
C ILE A 38 15.39 -8.08 6.85
N GLU A 39 15.91 -8.45 5.69
CA GLU A 39 16.03 -7.52 4.54
C GLU A 39 14.64 -7.09 4.05
N ALA A 40 13.67 -8.00 4.11
CA ALA A 40 12.28 -7.68 3.80
C ALA A 40 11.70 -6.67 4.79
N VAL A 41 12.01 -6.78 6.10
CA VAL A 41 11.50 -5.85 7.12
C VAL A 41 12.04 -4.44 6.90
N ASP A 42 13.33 -4.28 6.62
CA ASP A 42 13.94 -2.97 6.35
C ASP A 42 13.30 -2.31 5.11
N GLU A 43 13.19 -3.06 4.03
CA GLU A 43 12.54 -2.57 2.80
C GLU A 43 11.04 -2.28 3.01
N ILE A 44 10.33 -3.05 3.85
CA ILE A 44 8.94 -2.76 4.23
C ILE A 44 8.87 -1.44 5.00
N LEU A 45 9.74 -1.20 5.97
CA LEU A 45 9.77 0.05 6.74
C LEU A 45 10.03 1.26 5.85
N LEU A 46 10.94 1.13 4.87
CA LEU A 46 11.19 2.18 3.88
C LEU A 46 10.00 2.40 2.94
N PHE A 47 9.22 1.37 2.65
CA PHE A 47 8.14 1.40 1.68
C PHE A 47 6.78 1.81 2.26
N LEU A 48 6.53 1.51 3.54
CA LEU A 48 5.27 1.79 4.24
C LEU A 48 4.75 3.23 4.07
N PRO A 49 5.58 4.29 4.27
CA PRO A 49 5.13 5.66 4.10
C PRO A 49 4.60 5.95 2.70
N GLU A 50 5.27 5.42 1.66
CA GLU A 50 4.85 5.57 0.28
C GLU A 50 3.54 4.82 0.00
N LEU A 51 3.41 3.60 0.52
CA LEU A 51 2.21 2.79 0.36
C LEU A 51 0.98 3.47 1.00
N ILE A 52 1.13 4.01 2.21
CA ILE A 52 0.10 4.79 2.91
C ILE A 52 -0.24 6.05 2.13
N LEU A 53 0.77 6.83 1.72
CA LEU A 53 0.58 8.08 1.01
C LEU A 53 -0.22 7.88 -0.30
N VAL A 54 0.14 6.85 -1.08
CA VAL A 54 -0.57 6.49 -2.31
C VAL A 54 -2.00 6.02 -2.03
N GLY A 55 -2.19 5.21 -0.99
CA GLY A 55 -3.49 4.71 -0.58
C GLY A 55 -4.42 5.79 0.00
N ALA A 56 -3.86 6.85 0.57
CA ALA A 56 -4.59 7.97 1.16
C ALA A 56 -5.10 8.98 0.12
N GLN A 57 -4.50 9.04 -1.08
CA GLN A 57 -4.82 10.02 -2.13
C GLN A 57 -6.32 10.14 -2.45
N LYS A 58 -7.07 9.04 -2.31
CA LYS A 58 -8.48 9.01 -2.67
C LYS A 58 -9.40 9.73 -1.69
N PHE A 59 -9.08 9.70 -0.40
CA PHE A 59 -9.94 10.25 0.67
C PHE A 59 -9.30 11.42 1.41
N HIS A 60 -7.98 11.56 1.36
CA HIS A 60 -7.19 12.56 2.09
C HIS A 60 -6.41 13.46 1.14
N LYS A 61 -6.97 13.76 -0.05
CA LYS A 61 -6.31 14.59 -1.06
C LYS A 61 -5.99 16.00 -0.55
N GLU A 62 -6.79 16.53 0.37
CA GLU A 62 -6.57 17.88 0.93
C GLU A 62 -5.36 17.94 1.88
N GLU A 63 -5.17 16.90 2.71
CA GLU A 63 -4.08 16.87 3.71
C GLU A 63 -2.80 16.23 3.17
N LEU A 64 -2.95 15.15 2.39
CA LEU A 64 -1.87 14.26 1.92
C LEU A 64 -1.78 14.17 0.40
N GLY A 65 -2.59 14.93 -0.34
CA GLY A 65 -2.55 14.93 -1.81
C GLY A 65 -1.23 15.45 -2.35
N TYR A 66 -0.72 14.83 -3.41
CA TYR A 66 0.45 15.32 -4.14
C TYR A 66 0.30 15.03 -5.63
N ASN A 67 0.99 15.80 -6.46
CA ASN A 67 1.14 15.45 -7.86
C ASN A 67 2.19 14.32 -8.01
N PRO A 68 1.85 13.14 -8.57
CA PRO A 68 2.80 12.06 -8.77
C PRO A 68 4.01 12.44 -9.63
N ASP A 69 3.87 13.45 -10.48
CA ASP A 69 4.92 13.97 -11.37
C ASP A 69 5.79 15.06 -10.69
N ASN A 70 5.49 15.44 -9.43
CA ASN A 70 6.26 16.39 -8.64
C ASN A 70 6.90 15.70 -7.41
N GLU A 71 8.19 15.37 -7.52
CA GLU A 71 8.92 14.69 -6.46
C GLU A 71 9.03 15.53 -5.17
N GLY A 72 9.17 16.86 -5.27
CA GLY A 72 9.29 17.73 -4.09
C GLY A 72 7.98 17.79 -3.28
N GLU A 73 6.82 17.81 -3.93
CA GLU A 73 5.54 17.68 -3.23
C GLU A 73 5.39 16.31 -2.58
N LYS A 74 5.79 15.25 -3.29
CA LYS A 74 5.75 13.88 -2.76
C LYS A 74 6.58 13.76 -1.48
N GLU A 75 7.82 14.26 -1.48
CA GLU A 75 8.71 14.24 -0.31
C GLU A 75 8.12 15.00 0.88
N GLN A 76 7.50 16.16 0.66
CA GLN A 76 6.84 16.91 1.73
C GLN A 76 5.67 16.13 2.35
N GLN A 77 4.84 15.48 1.54
CA GLN A 77 3.74 14.68 2.08
C GLN A 77 4.24 13.38 2.73
N LEU A 78 5.31 12.77 2.21
CA LEU A 78 5.96 11.63 2.87
C LEU A 78 6.43 12.00 4.27
N GLY A 79 7.02 13.18 4.46
CA GLY A 79 7.44 13.67 5.78
C GLY A 79 6.29 13.69 6.81
N LYS A 80 5.07 14.03 6.38
CA LYS A 80 3.88 13.96 7.27
C LYS A 80 3.51 12.52 7.60
N VAL A 81 3.59 11.62 6.63
CA VAL A 81 3.28 10.20 6.85
C VAL A 81 4.32 9.55 7.75
N TYR A 82 5.60 9.92 7.64
CA TYR A 82 6.64 9.50 8.59
C TYR A 82 6.30 9.93 10.02
N ALA A 83 5.92 11.19 10.24
CA ALA A 83 5.50 11.65 11.56
C ALA A 83 4.29 10.86 12.10
N MET A 84 3.33 10.50 11.24
CA MET A 84 2.20 9.64 11.64
C MET A 84 2.61 8.21 11.96
N LEU A 85 3.64 7.69 11.29
CA LEU A 85 4.20 6.36 11.58
C LEU A 85 4.97 6.37 12.89
N ASP A 86 5.71 7.43 13.20
CA ASP A 86 6.36 7.62 14.51
C ASP A 86 5.30 7.54 15.63
N ASP A 87 4.21 8.31 15.52
CA ASP A 87 3.09 8.27 16.48
C ASP A 87 2.44 6.88 16.59
N TYR A 88 2.40 6.12 15.48
CA TYR A 88 1.87 4.76 15.49
C TYR A 88 2.80 3.79 16.21
N PHE A 89 4.10 3.83 15.93
CA PHE A 89 5.08 2.93 16.50
C PHE A 89 5.43 3.23 17.96
N ASP A 90 5.17 4.45 18.45
CA ASP A 90 5.21 4.79 19.88
C ASP A 90 4.08 4.12 20.68
N GLY A 91 3.04 3.58 20.02
CA GLY A 91 1.95 2.86 20.67
C GLY A 91 2.32 1.44 21.10
N GLU A 92 1.83 1.00 22.26
CA GLU A 92 2.11 -0.35 22.80
C GLU A 92 1.63 -1.50 21.92
N ASP A 93 0.61 -1.27 21.08
CA ASP A 93 0.01 -2.27 20.17
C ASP A 93 0.54 -2.16 18.72
N ALA A 94 1.63 -1.42 18.48
CA ALA A 94 2.13 -1.20 17.13
C ALA A 94 2.83 -2.44 16.56
N ASP A 95 2.43 -2.85 15.34
CA ASP A 95 3.04 -3.98 14.65
C ASP A 95 3.17 -3.69 13.15
N VAL A 96 4.42 -3.66 12.69
CA VAL A 96 4.78 -3.36 11.29
C VAL A 96 4.18 -4.36 10.30
N GLN A 97 4.15 -5.65 10.66
CA GLN A 97 3.62 -6.70 9.80
C GLN A 97 2.10 -6.61 9.73
N VAL A 98 1.43 -6.34 10.85
CA VAL A 98 -0.03 -6.13 10.87
C VAL A 98 -0.40 -4.93 10.01
N LEU A 99 0.30 -3.80 10.15
CA LEU A 99 0.06 -2.60 9.35
C LEU A 99 0.29 -2.86 7.85
N TYR A 100 1.41 -3.48 7.50
CA TYR A 100 1.76 -3.80 6.13
C TYR A 100 0.74 -4.75 5.49
N ASN A 101 0.37 -5.83 6.18
CA ASN A 101 -0.61 -6.80 5.69
C ASN A 101 -2.00 -6.18 5.51
N ALA A 102 -2.41 -5.25 6.39
CA ALA A 102 -3.67 -4.52 6.22
C ALA A 102 -3.69 -3.65 4.96
N LEU A 103 -2.56 -3.00 4.64
CA LEU A 103 -2.39 -2.21 3.42
C LEU A 103 -2.35 -3.11 2.17
N LEU A 104 -1.64 -4.24 2.22
CA LEU A 104 -1.61 -5.22 1.13
C LEU A 104 -2.98 -5.81 0.85
N ALA A 105 -3.72 -6.19 1.89
CA ALA A 105 -5.09 -6.67 1.73
C ALA A 105 -5.98 -5.61 1.07
N GLU A 106 -5.85 -4.33 1.44
CA GLU A 106 -6.58 -3.26 0.75
C GLU A 106 -6.18 -3.16 -0.74
N LEU A 107 -4.89 -3.23 -1.04
CA LEU A 107 -4.37 -3.11 -2.40
C LEU A 107 -4.79 -4.29 -3.30
N LEU A 108 -4.56 -5.51 -2.82
CA LEU A 108 -4.65 -6.76 -3.59
C LEU A 108 -6.05 -7.38 -3.55
N GLU A 109 -6.81 -7.18 -2.48
CA GLU A 109 -8.11 -7.82 -2.30
C GLU A 109 -9.27 -6.83 -2.44
N ASN A 110 -9.05 -5.57 -2.07
CA ASN A 110 -10.11 -4.57 -1.96
C ASN A 110 -9.93 -3.39 -2.92
N GLY A 111 -10.03 -3.64 -4.24
CA GLY A 111 -9.89 -2.53 -5.18
C GLY A 111 -10.11 -2.88 -6.63
N PHE A 112 -9.52 -2.06 -7.49
CA PHE A 112 -9.50 -2.32 -8.93
C PHE A 112 -8.52 -3.46 -9.27
N LEU A 113 -7.38 -3.54 -8.56
CA LEU A 113 -6.38 -4.59 -8.78
C LEU A 113 -6.92 -5.98 -8.47
N SER A 114 -7.70 -6.13 -7.40
CA SER A 114 -8.28 -7.43 -7.06
C SER A 114 -9.19 -7.99 -8.16
N LYS A 115 -9.88 -7.10 -8.90
CA LYS A 115 -10.68 -7.50 -10.06
C LYS A 115 -9.81 -7.95 -11.23
N LEU A 116 -8.67 -7.31 -11.45
CA LEU A 116 -7.71 -7.69 -12.50
C LEU A 116 -7.07 -9.05 -12.19
N LEU A 117 -6.54 -9.23 -10.97
CA LEU A 117 -5.91 -10.49 -10.54
C LEU A 117 -6.89 -11.67 -10.62
N LYS A 118 -8.13 -11.49 -10.14
CA LYS A 118 -9.18 -12.52 -10.23
C LYS A 118 -9.59 -12.84 -11.67
N ALA A 119 -9.52 -11.86 -12.58
CA ALA A 119 -9.80 -12.10 -14.00
C ALA A 119 -8.69 -12.93 -14.64
N GLU A 120 -7.42 -12.61 -14.37
CA GLU A 120 -6.27 -13.36 -14.86
C GLU A 120 -6.26 -14.81 -14.36
N GLN A 121 -6.54 -15.03 -13.07
CA GLN A 121 -6.64 -16.38 -12.49
C GLN A 121 -7.71 -17.22 -13.19
N LYS A 122 -8.91 -16.67 -13.40
CA LYS A 122 -9.99 -17.36 -14.12
C LYS A 122 -9.65 -17.66 -15.57
N GLU A 123 -8.83 -16.83 -16.20
CA GLU A 123 -8.39 -17.05 -17.58
C GLU A 123 -7.27 -18.12 -17.65
N ALA A 124 -6.38 -18.15 -16.66
CA ALA A 124 -5.35 -19.18 -16.53
C ALA A 124 -5.96 -20.57 -16.28
N GLU A 125 -6.95 -20.67 -15.37
CA GLU A 125 -7.67 -21.93 -15.08
C GLU A 125 -8.44 -22.48 -16.30
N LYS A 126 -8.90 -21.61 -17.20
CA LYS A 126 -9.54 -22.01 -18.47
C LYS A 126 -8.54 -22.49 -19.52
N LYS A 127 -7.28 -22.09 -19.43
CA LYS A 127 -6.22 -22.41 -20.40
C LYS A 127 -5.41 -23.66 -20.02
N THR A 128 -5.47 -24.14 -18.78
CA THR A 128 -4.87 -25.44 -18.40
C THR A 128 -5.75 -26.59 -18.92
N PRO A 129 -5.28 -27.42 -19.88
CA PRO A 129 -6.04 -28.60 -20.28
C PRO A 129 -6.11 -29.55 -19.09
N ARG A 130 -7.32 -29.98 -18.71
CA ARG A 130 -7.51 -31.12 -17.81
C ARG A 130 -6.71 -32.29 -18.39
N LYS A 131 -5.58 -32.65 -17.76
CA LYS A 131 -4.93 -33.93 -18.03
C LYS A 131 -5.96 -35.01 -17.69
N LYS A 132 -6.47 -35.66 -18.74
CA LYS A 132 -7.27 -36.88 -18.64
C LYS A 132 -6.42 -38.01 -18.09
#